data_AF-A8UK76-F1
#
_entry.id   AF-A8UK76-F1
#
_cell.length_a   1.000
_cell.length_b   1.000
_cell.length_c   1.000
_cell.angle_alpha   90.00
_cell.angle_beta   90.00
_cell.angle_gamma   90.00
#
_symmetry.space_group_name_H-M   'P 1'
#
loop_
_entity.id
_entity.type
_entity.pdbx_description
1 polymer ?
#
loop_
_entity_poly.entity_id
_entity_poly.type
_entity_poly.pdbx_seq_one_letter_code
_entity_poly.pdbx_strand_id
1 'polypeptide(L)'
;MKKSLTPQEVHNLAMNHVGKDLEARGFEFVAINSKLKRHPQFVCIDKNSQYFFVVVRAVILPENPNNYDVVWMETFKKHAYEKDAKVLYAGVGLGNPDGEDLPIYLDEDYLIEYNGVQVIEMNLN
;
A
#
# COMPACT_ATOMS: atom_id res chain seq x y z
N MET A 1 -22.19 6.43 19.85
CA MET A 1 -22.07 7.01 18.50
C MET A 1 -20.93 6.30 17.79
N LYS A 2 -21.12 5.93 16.52
CA LYS A 2 -20.06 5.33 15.71
C LYS A 2 -18.96 6.37 15.46
N LYS A 3 -17.68 5.99 15.53
CA LYS A 3 -16.54 6.89 15.28
C LYS A 3 -16.00 6.63 13.87
N SER A 4 -16.10 7.61 12.98
CA SER A 4 -15.52 7.51 11.64
C SER A 4 -14.00 7.49 11.68
N LEU A 5 -13.38 6.64 10.86
CA LEU A 5 -11.93 6.63 10.66
C LEU A 5 -11.47 7.89 9.93
N THR A 6 -10.35 8.42 10.39
CA THR A 6 -9.61 9.49 9.71
C THR A 6 -8.88 8.93 8.48
N PRO A 7 -8.46 9.79 7.52
CA PRO A 7 -7.66 9.34 6.37
C PRO A 7 -6.38 8.60 6.77
N GLN A 8 -5.77 8.99 7.88
CA GLN A 8 -4.58 8.31 8.42
C GLN A 8 -4.93 6.92 8.98
N GLU A 9 -6.06 6.77 9.67
CA GLU A 9 -6.52 5.47 10.18
C GLU A 9 -6.92 4.53 9.03
N VAL A 10 -7.58 5.03 7.97
CA VAL A 10 -7.85 4.27 6.74
C VAL A 10 -6.56 3.81 6.08
N HIS A 11 -5.56 4.68 5.97
CA HIS A 11 -4.26 4.32 5.42
C HIS A 11 -3.54 3.27 6.27
N ASN A 12 -3.59 3.40 7.59
CA ASN A 12 -3.04 2.40 8.51
C ASN A 12 -3.76 1.06 8.36
N LEU A 13 -5.09 1.06 8.19
CA LEU A 13 -5.87 -0.14 7.95
C LEU A 13 -5.41 -0.88 6.69
N ALA A 14 -5.23 -0.16 5.58
CA ALA A 14 -4.67 -0.72 4.35
C ALA A 14 -3.26 -1.26 4.55
N MET A 15 -2.37 -0.49 5.21
CA MET A 15 -1.01 -0.92 5.51
C MET A 15 -0.95 -2.19 6.35
N ASN A 16 -1.87 -2.38 7.30
CA ASN A 16 -1.92 -3.59 8.10
C ASN A 16 -2.21 -4.85 7.25
N HIS A 17 -3.09 -4.75 6.26
CA HIS A 17 -3.36 -5.85 5.33
C HIS A 17 -2.15 -6.15 4.45
N VAL A 18 -1.52 -5.11 3.90
CA VAL A 18 -0.33 -5.28 3.06
C VAL A 18 0.84 -5.84 3.88
N GLY A 19 1.04 -5.37 5.11
CA GLY A 19 2.05 -5.87 6.02
C GLY A 19 1.90 -7.37 6.26
N LYS A 20 0.67 -7.83 6.55
CA LYS A 20 0.37 -9.26 6.72
C LYS A 20 0.61 -10.08 5.44
N ASP A 21 0.28 -9.54 4.27
CA ASP A 21 0.58 -10.20 2.98
C ASP A 21 2.10 -10.34 2.77
N LEU A 22 2.87 -9.30 3.07
CA LEU A 22 4.33 -9.32 3.01
C LEU A 22 4.93 -10.35 4.00
N GLU A 23 4.46 -10.38 5.24
CA GLU A 23 4.89 -11.36 6.25
C GLU A 23 4.60 -12.79 5.79
N ALA A 24 3.38 -13.06 5.30
CA ALA A 24 2.97 -14.37 4.82
C ALA A 24 3.80 -14.85 3.62
N ARG A 25 4.31 -13.91 2.81
CA ARG A 25 5.22 -14.19 1.68
C ARG A 25 6.69 -14.33 2.10
N GLY A 26 7.02 -14.12 3.38
CA GLY A 26 8.37 -14.28 3.92
C GLY A 26 9.28 -13.07 3.71
N PHE A 27 8.73 -11.87 3.55
CA PHE A 27 9.52 -10.64 3.57
C PHE A 27 9.87 -10.23 5.00
N GLU A 28 11.09 -9.74 5.21
CA GLU A 28 11.53 -9.15 6.47
C GLU A 28 11.49 -7.62 6.38
N PHE A 29 10.95 -6.94 7.39
CA PHE A 29 10.82 -5.48 7.40
C PHE A 29 12.10 -4.81 7.89
N VAL A 30 12.64 -3.92 7.07
CA VAL A 30 13.79 -3.06 7.40
C VAL A 30 13.32 -1.71 7.93
N ALA A 31 12.28 -1.14 7.33
CA ALA A 31 11.69 0.12 7.76
C ALA A 31 10.19 0.20 7.45
N ILE A 32 9.45 0.93 8.28
CA ILE A 32 8.02 1.18 8.13
C ILE A 32 7.76 2.67 8.27
N ASN A 33 6.99 3.26 7.36
CA ASN A 33 6.56 4.65 7.43
C ASN A 33 5.09 4.77 7.03
N SER A 34 4.24 5.03 8.01
CA SER A 34 2.80 5.16 7.79
C SER A 34 2.34 6.59 7.49
N LYS A 35 3.24 7.57 7.45
CA LYS A 35 2.84 8.96 7.20
C LYS A 35 2.28 9.10 5.79
N LEU A 36 1.10 9.69 5.69
CA LEU A 36 0.50 10.03 4.39
C LEU A 36 1.46 10.83 3.51
N LYS A 37 1.42 10.55 2.20
CA LYS A 37 2.26 11.20 1.16
C LYS A 37 3.77 10.99 1.34
N ARG A 38 4.20 10.05 2.20
CA ARG A 38 5.60 9.62 2.31
C ARG A 38 5.73 8.22 1.76
N HIS A 39 6.66 8.02 0.84
CA HIS A 39 6.92 6.73 0.21
C HIS A 39 8.43 6.42 0.29
N PRO A 40 8.81 5.14 0.37
CA PRO A 40 7.96 3.96 0.51
C PRO A 40 7.26 3.85 1.88
N GLN A 41 6.19 3.06 1.94
CA GLN A 41 5.52 2.70 3.20
C GLN A 41 6.26 1.58 3.92
N PHE A 42 6.79 0.61 3.17
CA PHE A 42 7.64 -0.43 3.70
C PHE A 42 8.94 -0.51 2.90
N VAL A 43 10.03 -0.72 3.62
CA VAL A 43 11.27 -1.24 3.05
C VAL A 43 11.40 -2.65 3.58
N CYS A 44 11.43 -3.62 2.67
CA CYS A 44 11.50 -5.04 3.00
C CYS A 44 12.70 -5.69 2.30
N ILE A 45 13.10 -6.85 2.79
CA ILE A 45 14.11 -7.70 2.15
C ILE A 45 13.57 -9.12 2.01
N ASP A 46 13.90 -9.80 0.92
CA ASP A 46 13.58 -11.22 0.75
C ASP A 46 14.72 -12.13 1.24
N LYS A 47 14.46 -13.44 1.22
CA LYS A 47 15.45 -14.47 1.57
C LYS A 47 16.74 -14.46 0.72
N ASN A 48 16.73 -13.78 -0.43
CA ASN A 48 17.88 -13.64 -1.33
C ASN A 48 18.63 -12.31 -1.11
N SER A 49 18.32 -11.59 -0.04
CA SER A 49 18.86 -10.27 0.26
C SER A 49 18.50 -9.18 -0.77
N GLN A 50 17.44 -9.37 -1.56
CA GLN A 50 16.93 -8.34 -2.46
C GLN A 50 16.08 -7.34 -1.67
N TYR A 51 16.41 -6.05 -1.77
CA TYR A 51 15.61 -4.98 -1.20
C TYR A 51 14.36 -4.69 -2.04
N PHE A 52 13.26 -4.40 -1.36
CA PHE A 52 12.00 -4.00 -1.95
C PHE A 52 11.48 -2.73 -1.29
N PHE A 53 11.12 -1.75 -2.12
CA PHE A 53 10.38 -0.57 -1.71
C PHE A 53 8.90 -0.81 -2.02
N VAL A 54 8.07 -0.85 -0.99
CA VAL A 54 6.64 -1.11 -1.13
C VAL A 54 5.87 0.20 -1.02
N VAL A 55 5.10 0.50 -2.07
CA VAL A 55 4.15 1.61 -2.12
C VAL A 55 2.76 1.08 -1.81
N VAL A 56 2.14 1.62 -0.76
CA VAL A 56 0.75 1.30 -0.41
C VAL A 56 -0.14 2.47 -0.78
N ARG A 57 -1.17 2.21 -1.59
CA ARG A 57 -2.22 3.17 -1.90
C ARG A 57 -3.52 2.69 -1.31
N ALA A 58 -4.06 3.47 -0.38
CA ALA A 58 -5.38 3.26 0.20
C ALA A 58 -6.37 4.20 -0.48
N VAL A 59 -7.50 3.67 -0.97
CA VAL A 59 -8.60 4.46 -1.56
C VAL A 59 -9.92 4.03 -0.95
N ILE A 60 -10.95 4.88 -1.07
CA ILE A 60 -12.31 4.53 -0.71
C ILE A 60 -13.04 4.04 -1.96
N LEU A 61 -13.69 2.87 -1.88
CA LEU A 61 -14.49 2.34 -2.98
C LEU A 61 -15.62 3.32 -3.36
N PRO A 62 -15.95 3.48 -4.65
CA PRO A 62 -15.52 2.68 -5.80
C PRO A 62 -14.27 3.22 -6.53
N GLU A 63 -13.45 4.07 -5.91
CA GLU A 63 -12.20 4.53 -6.54
C GLU A 63 -11.28 3.35 -6.84
N ASN A 64 -10.71 3.29 -8.06
CA ASN A 64 -9.82 2.20 -8.45
C ASN A 64 -8.46 2.34 -7.73
N PRO A 65 -8.06 1.40 -6.85
CA PRO A 65 -6.82 1.47 -6.10
C PRO A 65 -5.57 1.29 -6.96
N ASN A 66 -5.68 0.77 -8.19
CA ASN A 66 -4.54 0.48 -9.07
C ASN A 66 -4.06 1.68 -9.89
N ASN A 67 -4.77 2.81 -9.86
CA ASN A 67 -4.32 4.03 -10.53
C ASN A 67 -3.16 4.70 -9.76
N TYR A 68 -2.10 5.10 -10.44
CA TYR A 68 -1.07 5.92 -9.84
C TYR A 68 -0.50 6.88 -10.88
N ASP A 69 0.06 7.98 -10.41
CA ASP A 69 0.76 8.93 -11.28
C ASP A 69 1.98 8.22 -11.87
N VAL A 70 1.93 8.00 -13.19
CA VAL A 70 2.98 7.31 -13.95
C VAL A 70 4.29 8.08 -13.90
N VAL A 71 4.24 9.41 -14.00
CA VAL A 71 5.45 10.26 -13.98
C VAL A 71 6.12 10.16 -12.62
N TRP A 72 5.35 10.24 -11.54
CA TRP A 72 5.86 10.03 -10.19
C TRP A 72 6.43 8.62 -10.01
N MET A 73 5.73 7.60 -10.50
CA MET A 73 6.21 6.21 -10.41
C MET A 73 7.53 6.01 -11.17
N GLU A 74 7.72 6.63 -12.34
CA GLU A 74 9.01 6.61 -13.04
C GLU A 74 10.14 7.19 -12.19
N THR A 75 9.91 8.34 -11.55
CA THR A 75 10.92 8.93 -10.65
C THR A 75 11.21 8.06 -9.44
N PHE A 76 10.18 7.39 -8.92
CA PHE A 76 10.31 6.47 -7.78
C PHE A 76 11.07 5.20 -8.15
N LYS A 77 10.77 4.61 -9.32
CA LYS A 77 11.50 3.47 -9.88
C LYS A 77 12.98 3.81 -10.06
N LYS A 78 13.30 4.98 -10.61
CA LYS A 78 14.69 5.41 -10.77
C LYS A 78 15.41 5.48 -9.41
N HIS A 79 14.77 6.06 -8.40
CA HIS A 79 15.34 6.10 -7.05
C HIS A 79 15.56 4.70 -6.45
N ALA A 80 14.59 3.79 -6.60
CA ALA A 80 14.72 2.42 -6.15
C ALA A 80 15.85 1.68 -6.88
N TYR A 81 15.97 1.87 -8.21
CA TYR A 81 17.04 1.31 -9.02
C TYR A 81 18.44 1.78 -8.57
N GLU A 82 18.60 3.08 -8.30
CA GLU A 82 19.85 3.65 -7.76
C GLU A 82 20.23 3.08 -6.38
N LYS A 83 19.27 2.44 -5.69
CA LYS A 83 19.44 1.77 -4.39
C LYS A 83 19.47 0.25 -4.50
N ASP A 84 19.54 -0.30 -5.71
CA ASP A 84 19.46 -1.74 -5.98
C ASP A 84 18.21 -2.40 -5.37
N ALA A 85 17.11 -1.63 -5.31
CA ALA A 85 15.83 -2.06 -4.77
C ALA A 85 14.79 -2.24 -5.89
N LYS A 86 13.94 -3.25 -5.74
CA LYS A 86 12.75 -3.45 -6.58
C LYS A 86 11.56 -2.70 -6.01
N VAL A 87 10.58 -2.38 -6.85
CA VAL A 87 9.35 -1.72 -6.41
C VAL A 87 8.20 -2.71 -6.36
N LEU A 88 7.51 -2.76 -5.22
CA LEU A 88 6.22 -3.42 -5.08
C LEU A 88 5.13 -2.36 -4.94
N TYR A 89 3.99 -2.60 -5.56
CA TYR A 89 2.81 -1.78 -5.44
C TYR A 89 1.67 -2.56 -4.81
N ALA A 90 0.96 -1.93 -3.88
CA ALA A 90 -0.18 -2.49 -3.19
C ALA A 90 -1.33 -1.49 -3.18
N GLY A 91 -2.26 -1.66 -4.13
CA GLY A 91 -3.51 -0.93 -4.15
C GLY A 91 -4.54 -1.62 -3.25
N VAL A 92 -5.10 -0.89 -2.29
CA VAL A 92 -6.12 -1.38 -1.35
C VAL A 92 -7.35 -0.46 -1.43
N GLY A 93 -8.46 -1.00 -1.90
CA GLY A 93 -9.77 -0.37 -1.82
C GLY A 93 -10.45 -0.74 -0.51
N LEU A 94 -10.99 0.25 0.20
CA LEU A 94 -11.75 0.05 1.44
C LEU A 94 -13.13 0.70 1.30
N GLY A 95 -14.18 0.11 1.85
CA GLY A 95 -15.54 0.65 1.75
C GLY A 95 -16.40 0.34 2.96
N ASN A 96 -17.46 1.12 3.16
CA ASN A 96 -18.48 0.80 4.16
C ASN A 96 -19.51 -0.18 3.56
N PRO A 97 -19.84 -1.30 4.22
CA PRO A 97 -20.76 -2.31 3.70
C PRO A 97 -22.21 -1.82 3.57
N ASP A 98 -22.58 -0.78 4.33
CA ASP A 98 -23.92 -0.19 4.34
C ASP A 98 -24.12 0.88 3.25
N GLY A 99 -23.06 1.29 2.54
CA GLY A 99 -23.14 2.22 1.41
C GLY A 99 -21.87 3.03 1.14
N GLU A 100 -21.68 3.43 -0.12
CA GLU A 100 -20.48 4.15 -0.59
C GLU A 100 -20.33 5.57 0.00
N ASP A 101 -21.44 6.22 0.37
CA ASP A 101 -21.44 7.56 0.96
C ASP A 101 -21.09 7.57 2.47
N LEU A 102 -20.97 6.38 3.08
CA LEU A 102 -20.71 6.25 4.51
C LEU A 102 -19.21 6.11 4.79
N PRO A 103 -18.68 6.74 5.85
CA PRO A 103 -17.30 6.53 6.25
C PRO A 103 -17.13 5.13 6.84
N ILE A 104 -15.90 4.63 6.81
CA ILE A 104 -15.56 3.42 7.58
C ILE A 104 -15.54 3.80 9.06
N TYR A 105 -16.12 2.97 9.90
CA TYR A 105 -16.19 3.19 11.34
C TYR A 105 -15.15 2.34 12.09
N LEU A 106 -14.66 2.86 13.20
CA LEU A 106 -13.77 2.15 14.11
C LEU A 106 -14.50 0.95 14.73
N ASP A 107 -13.83 -0.21 14.78
CA ASP A 107 -14.32 -1.48 15.34
C ASP A 107 -15.61 -2.00 14.68
N GLU A 108 -15.85 -1.64 13.42
CA GLU A 108 -16.96 -2.15 12.60
C GLU A 108 -16.45 -2.85 11.34
N ASP A 109 -17.34 -3.63 10.72
CA ASP A 109 -17.06 -4.32 9.47
C ASP A 109 -16.84 -3.34 8.31
N TYR A 110 -15.97 -3.72 7.39
CA TYR A 110 -15.66 -2.96 6.17
C TYR A 110 -15.45 -3.90 4.99
N LEU A 111 -15.69 -3.39 3.79
CA LEU A 111 -15.34 -4.04 2.53
C LEU A 111 -13.86 -3.80 2.24
N ILE A 112 -13.20 -4.80 1.66
CA ILE A 112 -11.82 -4.70 1.18
C ILE A 112 -11.68 -5.28 -0.21
N GLU A 113 -11.08 -4.50 -1.12
CA GLU A 113 -10.61 -4.95 -2.42
C GLU A 113 -9.08 -4.88 -2.43
N TYR A 114 -8.42 -6.03 -2.43
CA TYR A 114 -6.97 -6.13 -2.42
C TYR A 114 -6.49 -7.35 -3.22
N ASN A 115 -5.74 -7.09 -4.30
CA ASN A 115 -5.24 -8.12 -5.22
C ASN A 115 -3.83 -8.63 -4.86
N GLY A 116 -3.34 -8.34 -3.65
CA GLY A 116 -1.97 -8.65 -3.23
C GLY A 116 -0.93 -7.64 -3.74
N VAL A 117 0.29 -7.75 -3.24
CA VAL A 117 1.42 -6.95 -3.76
C VAL A 117 1.79 -7.36 -5.19
N GLN A 118 2.02 -6.36 -6.05
CA GLN A 118 2.41 -6.51 -7.45
C GLN A 118 3.83 -5.97 -7.67
N VAL A 119 4.64 -6.71 -8.42
CA VAL A 119 5.96 -6.22 -8.84
C VAL A 119 5.79 -5.22 -9.96
N ILE A 120 6.37 -4.03 -9.79
CA ILE A 120 6.42 -3.04 -10.87
C ILE A 120 7.66 -3.31 -11.72
N GLU A 121 7.47 -3.43 -13.03
CA GLU A 121 8.58 -3.61 -13.97
C GLU A 121 9.52 -2.40 -13.94
N MET A 122 10.81 -2.69 -13.80
CA MET A 122 11.89 -1.71 -13.68
C MET A 122 12.50 -1.37 -15.04
N ASN A 123 11.76 -1.53 -16.14
CA ASN A 123 12.22 -1.12 -17.47
C ASN A 123 12.40 0.40 -17.45
N LEU A 124 13.65 0.85 -17.43
CA LEU A 124 14.03 2.25 -17.55
C LEU A 124 14.21 2.54 -19.04
N ASN A 125 13.33 3.39 -19.59
CA ASN A 125 13.43 3.87 -20.98
C ASN A 125 14.61 4.82 -21.17
#